data_AF-A0A6A6PZW1-F1
#
_entry.id   AF-A0A6A6PZW1-F1
#
_cell.length_a   1.000
_cell.length_b   1.000
_cell.length_c   1.000
_cell.angle_alpha   90.00
_cell.angle_beta   90.00
_cell.angle_gamma   90.00
#
_symmetry.space_group_name_H-M   'P 1'
#
loop_
_entity.id
_entity.type
_entity.pdbx_description
1 polymer ?
#
loop_
_entity_poly.entity_id
_entity_poly.type
_entity_poly.pdbx_seq_one_letter_code
_entity_poly.pdbx_strand_id
1 'polypeptide(L)'
;MFETNFNYSTATPLPPNLNIAKAVQLLHDFEFVMKLSPDCHSTKPIPPPKVNKPTPNTTGPNAQQMTYFEVEDDLPFMPKRLWSGGVRYTADFLPTPEGCDITVHAPGGFTSTNHWRLLREVAPTGAAIRDHVDDTDHLPTLSEDQLHVAFERLGTKDLLHADTESSGAGWYVEIVSDARCPRTFVSIIKGFLKNSHAQLEHAFIDHLKVEAEEERKQEAAKPAKPADTAPADAATRPPMQQRPSMGPKRPTLSRRRSSVL
;
A
#
# COMPACT_ATOMS: atom_id res chain seq x y z
N MET A 1 -12.26 -35.16 -9.57
CA MET A 1 -13.19 -34.05 -9.24
C MET A 1 -12.81 -32.90 -10.17
N PHE A 2 -13.75 -32.29 -10.90
CA PHE A 2 -13.40 -31.20 -11.82
C PHE A 2 -13.17 -29.91 -11.02
N GLU A 3 -11.95 -29.39 -11.09
CA GLU A 3 -11.59 -28.07 -10.57
C GLU A 3 -12.13 -26.97 -11.49
N THR A 4 -12.40 -25.80 -10.93
CA THR A 4 -12.84 -24.61 -11.66
C THR A 4 -12.04 -23.43 -11.15
N ASN A 5 -11.51 -22.63 -12.08
CA ASN A 5 -10.87 -21.36 -11.78
C ASN A 5 -11.86 -20.23 -12.06
N PHE A 6 -11.82 -19.18 -11.25
CA PHE A 6 -12.55 -17.95 -11.52
C PHE A 6 -11.84 -16.78 -10.85
N ASN A 7 -12.09 -15.58 -11.39
CA ASN A 7 -11.62 -14.33 -10.82
C ASN A 7 -12.80 -13.56 -10.21
N TYR A 8 -12.54 -12.81 -9.15
CA TYR A 8 -13.46 -11.83 -8.56
C TYR A 8 -12.66 -10.60 -8.13
N SER A 9 -13.17 -9.40 -8.41
CA SER A 9 -12.49 -8.14 -8.11
C SER A 9 -13.47 -7.10 -7.56
N THR A 10 -13.01 -6.31 -6.60
CA THR A 10 -13.67 -5.10 -6.11
C THR A 10 -12.64 -4.00 -5.93
N ALA A 11 -13.11 -2.75 -6.00
CA ALA A 11 -12.32 -1.59 -5.62
C ALA A 11 -13.21 -0.58 -4.90
N THR A 12 -12.70 -0.01 -3.81
CA THR A 12 -13.40 1.00 -3.00
C THR A 12 -12.55 2.26 -2.88
N PRO A 13 -13.13 3.47 -3.09
CA PRO A 13 -12.40 4.72 -2.98
C PRO A 13 -11.91 4.95 -1.55
N LEU A 14 -10.65 5.37 -1.43
CA LEU A 14 -10.06 5.84 -0.19
C LEU A 14 -10.49 7.29 0.09
N PRO A 15 -10.71 7.66 1.37
CA PRO A 15 -10.88 9.04 1.77
C PRO A 15 -9.74 9.95 1.29
N PRO A 16 -10.03 11.23 0.99
CA PRO A 16 -8.98 12.19 0.67
C PRO A 16 -8.07 12.42 1.89
N ASN A 17 -6.83 12.83 1.64
CA ASN A 17 -5.83 13.20 2.66
C ASN A 17 -5.33 12.05 3.54
N LEU A 18 -5.46 10.80 3.08
CA LEU A 18 -4.79 9.68 3.74
C LEU A 18 -3.32 9.60 3.33
N ASN A 19 -2.47 9.16 4.28
CA ASN A 19 -1.08 8.88 4.03
C ASN A 19 -0.95 7.54 3.27
N ILE A 20 -0.78 7.61 1.95
CA ILE A 20 -0.70 6.41 1.09
C ILE A 20 0.50 5.53 1.43
N ALA A 21 1.64 6.12 1.79
CA ALA A 21 2.81 5.33 2.19
C ALA A 21 2.53 4.50 3.46
N LYS A 22 1.78 5.07 4.41
CA LYS A 22 1.32 4.34 5.60
C LYS A 22 0.31 3.25 5.25
N ALA A 23 -0.60 3.50 4.31
CA ALA A 23 -1.54 2.49 3.83
C ALA A 23 -0.81 1.29 3.18
N VAL A 24 0.23 1.53 2.39
CA VAL A 24 1.08 0.46 1.84
C VAL A 24 1.79 -0.30 2.98
N GLN A 25 2.35 0.40 3.97
CA GLN A 25 2.99 -0.24 5.12
C GLN A 25 2.03 -1.16 5.88
N LEU A 26 0.76 -0.76 6.05
CA LEU A 26 -0.26 -1.61 6.66
C LEU A 26 -0.56 -2.85 5.80
N LEU A 27 -0.63 -2.71 4.48
CA LEU A 27 -0.76 -3.87 3.58
C LEU A 27 0.45 -4.81 3.61
N HIS A 28 1.63 -4.32 4.03
CA HIS A 28 2.83 -5.14 4.22
C HIS A 28 2.85 -5.87 5.57
N ASP A 29 1.91 -5.57 6.47
CA ASP A 29 1.71 -6.29 7.72
C ASP A 29 0.65 -7.38 7.54
N PHE A 30 1.11 -8.63 7.38
CA PHE A 30 0.22 -9.77 7.21
C PHE A 30 -0.77 -9.94 8.37
N GLU A 31 -0.34 -9.78 9.62
CA GLU A 31 -1.22 -9.95 10.76
C GLU A 31 -2.32 -8.90 10.77
N PHE A 32 -1.97 -7.65 10.44
CA PHE A 32 -2.95 -6.58 10.28
C PHE A 32 -3.98 -6.94 9.20
N VAL A 33 -3.53 -7.31 7.99
CA VAL A 33 -4.45 -7.63 6.88
C VAL A 33 -5.37 -8.79 7.25
N MET A 34 -4.88 -9.82 7.93
CA MET A 34 -5.70 -10.95 8.35
C MET A 34 -6.71 -10.57 9.44
N LYS A 35 -6.34 -9.68 10.38
CA LYS A 35 -7.22 -9.20 11.46
C LYS A 35 -8.33 -8.25 10.99
N LEU A 36 -8.30 -7.82 9.71
CA LEU A 36 -9.45 -7.14 9.11
C LEU A 36 -10.67 -8.05 8.99
N SER A 37 -10.47 -9.36 8.86
CA SER A 37 -11.55 -10.34 8.95
C SER A 37 -11.91 -10.59 10.41
N PRO A 38 -13.17 -10.35 10.84
CA PRO A 38 -13.59 -10.65 12.22
C PRO A 38 -13.64 -12.15 12.52
N ASP A 39 -13.66 -12.98 11.47
CA ASP A 39 -13.70 -14.44 11.59
C ASP A 39 -12.30 -15.05 11.79
N CYS A 40 -11.23 -14.27 11.55
CA CYS A 40 -9.85 -14.75 11.68
C CYS A 40 -9.44 -14.82 13.16
N HIS A 41 -9.23 -16.03 13.66
CA HIS A 41 -8.92 -16.28 15.08
C HIS A 41 -7.44 -16.27 15.40
N SER A 42 -6.62 -16.90 14.54
CA SER A 42 -5.19 -16.98 14.79
C SER A 42 -4.37 -17.02 13.52
N THR A 43 -3.22 -16.36 13.59
CA THR A 43 -2.19 -16.36 12.55
C THR A 43 -0.86 -16.73 13.20
N LYS A 44 -0.19 -17.75 12.68
CA LYS A 44 1.09 -18.25 13.21
C LYS A 44 2.10 -18.37 12.09
N PRO A 45 3.27 -17.71 12.16
CA PRO A 45 4.33 -17.93 11.19
C PRO A 45 4.74 -19.40 11.17
N ILE A 46 4.94 -19.95 9.97
CA ILE A 46 5.43 -21.31 9.77
C ILE A 46 6.69 -21.31 8.89
N PRO A 47 7.54 -22.34 8.98
CA PRO A 47 8.65 -22.50 8.06
C PRO A 47 8.15 -22.63 6.61
N PRO A 48 8.97 -22.24 5.62
CA PRO A 48 8.64 -22.46 4.22
C PRO A 48 8.23 -23.93 3.95
N PRO A 49 7.18 -24.17 3.15
CA PRO A 49 6.76 -25.51 2.80
C PRO A 49 7.94 -26.28 2.20
N LYS A 50 8.11 -27.54 2.62
CA LYS A 50 9.10 -28.44 2.03
C LYS A 50 8.60 -28.87 0.65
N VAL A 51 8.82 -28.05 -0.38
CA VAL A 51 8.37 -28.39 -1.73
C VAL A 51 9.41 -29.30 -2.40
N ASN A 52 9.01 -30.52 -2.75
CA ASN A 52 9.82 -31.44 -3.57
C ASN A 52 9.86 -31.03 -5.06
N LYS A 53 9.13 -29.97 -5.45
CA LYS A 53 9.16 -29.34 -6.78
C LYS A 53 9.02 -27.83 -6.65
N PRO A 54 9.87 -27.01 -7.29
CA PRO A 54 9.72 -25.56 -7.25
C PRO A 54 8.39 -25.15 -7.89
N THR A 55 7.58 -24.35 -7.17
CA THR A 55 6.44 -23.64 -7.75
C THR A 55 6.96 -22.39 -8.47
N PRO A 56 6.25 -21.88 -9.49
CA PRO A 56 6.72 -20.75 -10.30
C PRO A 56 7.03 -19.48 -9.46
N ASN A 57 6.38 -19.30 -8.31
CA ASN A 57 6.62 -18.18 -7.40
C ASN A 57 7.90 -18.30 -6.54
N THR A 58 8.54 -19.46 -6.45
CA THR A 58 9.75 -19.66 -5.62
C THR A 58 11.05 -19.34 -6.36
N THR A 59 11.00 -19.00 -7.64
CA THR A 59 12.19 -18.91 -8.51
C THR A 59 12.47 -17.48 -9.00
N GLY A 60 11.65 -16.50 -8.60
CA GLY A 60 11.83 -15.09 -8.95
C GLY A 60 12.74 -14.34 -7.95
N PRO A 61 13.22 -13.13 -8.31
CA PRO A 61 14.05 -12.29 -7.44
C PRO A 61 13.41 -11.95 -6.08
N ASN A 62 12.09 -12.07 -5.97
CA ASN A 62 11.33 -11.82 -4.74
C ASN A 62 11.09 -13.06 -3.85
N ALA A 63 11.59 -14.24 -4.24
CA ALA A 63 11.40 -15.48 -3.46
C ALA A 63 11.97 -15.39 -2.03
N GLN A 64 12.90 -14.47 -1.78
CA GLN A 64 13.48 -14.21 -0.45
C GLN A 64 12.59 -13.39 0.49
N GLN A 65 11.50 -12.78 -0.02
CA GLN A 65 10.58 -11.96 0.78
C GLN A 65 9.27 -12.69 1.13
N MET A 66 9.03 -13.87 0.56
CA MET A 66 7.82 -14.64 0.84
C MET A 66 7.86 -15.16 2.28
N THR A 67 6.80 -14.88 3.05
CA THR A 67 6.60 -15.45 4.38
C THR A 67 5.39 -16.38 4.37
N TYR A 68 5.33 -17.30 5.32
CA TYR A 68 4.35 -18.37 5.35
C TYR A 68 3.68 -18.41 6.71
N PHE A 69 2.37 -18.63 6.70
CA PHE A 69 1.55 -18.63 7.91
C PHE A 69 0.59 -19.81 7.93
N GLU A 70 0.32 -20.33 9.11
CA GLU A 70 -0.87 -21.11 9.40
C GLU A 70 -1.94 -20.17 9.95
N VAL A 71 -3.15 -20.28 9.42
CA VAL A 71 -4.29 -19.42 9.78
C VAL A 71 -5.46 -20.30 10.20
N GLU A 72 -6.16 -19.87 11.25
CA GLU A 72 -7.43 -20.43 11.69
C GLU A 72 -8.52 -19.37 11.54
N ASP A 73 -9.56 -19.69 10.79
CA ASP A 73 -10.62 -18.75 10.40
C ASP A 73 -11.99 -19.43 10.53
N ASP A 74 -12.99 -18.72 11.01
CA ASP A 74 -14.36 -19.22 11.02
C ASP A 74 -15.01 -19.06 9.64
N LEU A 75 -15.61 -20.14 9.13
CA LEU A 75 -16.37 -20.09 7.87
C LEU A 75 -17.86 -20.28 8.16
N PRO A 76 -18.58 -19.25 8.63
CA PRO A 76 -20.00 -19.38 8.97
C PRO A 76 -20.87 -19.74 7.76
N PHE A 77 -20.38 -19.51 6.54
CA PHE A 77 -21.04 -19.89 5.29
C PHE A 77 -20.90 -21.37 4.95
N MET A 78 -19.97 -22.09 5.57
CA MET A 78 -19.76 -23.51 5.30
C MET A 78 -20.78 -24.35 6.07
N PRO A 79 -21.41 -25.36 5.44
CA PRO A 79 -22.33 -26.23 6.14
C PRO A 79 -21.64 -26.86 7.35
N LYS A 80 -22.25 -26.74 8.54
CA LYS A 80 -21.68 -27.24 9.81
C LYS A 80 -21.31 -28.73 9.79
N ARG A 81 -21.91 -29.51 8.88
CA ARG A 81 -21.56 -30.94 8.69
C ARG A 81 -20.23 -31.16 7.98
N LEU A 82 -19.76 -30.18 7.22
CA LEU A 82 -18.48 -30.20 6.50
C LEU A 82 -17.36 -29.65 7.37
N TRP A 83 -17.55 -28.45 7.95
CA TRP A 83 -16.60 -27.82 8.87
C TRP A 83 -17.35 -27.11 10.00
N SER A 84 -17.34 -27.69 11.20
CA SER A 84 -17.92 -27.10 12.40
C SER A 84 -16.82 -26.47 13.25
N GLY A 85 -16.78 -25.14 13.31
CA GLY A 85 -15.88 -24.39 14.21
C GLY A 85 -14.53 -23.99 13.60
N GLY A 86 -14.53 -23.64 12.32
CA GLY A 86 -13.37 -23.04 11.67
C GLY A 86 -12.61 -23.96 10.71
N VAL A 87 -11.84 -23.32 9.84
CA VAL A 87 -10.93 -23.96 8.91
C VAL A 87 -9.50 -23.58 9.31
N ARG A 88 -8.60 -24.56 9.22
CA ARG A 88 -7.16 -24.32 9.33
C ARG A 88 -6.54 -24.45 7.95
N TYR A 89 -5.82 -23.42 7.51
CA TYR A 89 -5.17 -23.37 6.20
C TYR A 89 -3.79 -22.76 6.29
N THR A 90 -3.02 -22.87 5.21
CA THR A 90 -1.74 -22.16 5.09
C THR A 90 -1.87 -21.00 4.12
N ALA A 91 -1.20 -19.90 4.42
CA ALA A 91 -1.15 -18.72 3.58
C ALA A 91 0.30 -18.38 3.24
N ASP A 92 0.55 -18.07 1.97
CA ASP A 92 1.81 -17.49 1.53
C ASP A 92 1.59 -15.98 1.38
N PHE A 93 2.49 -15.18 1.94
CA PHE A 93 2.42 -13.72 1.92
C PHE A 93 3.61 -13.12 1.17
N LEU A 94 3.32 -12.21 0.25
CA LEU A 94 4.32 -11.47 -0.51
C LEU A 94 3.98 -9.98 -0.50
N PRO A 95 4.74 -9.13 0.22
CA PRO A 95 4.60 -7.69 0.07
C PRO A 95 5.02 -7.28 -1.35
N THR A 96 4.32 -6.29 -1.91
CA THR A 96 4.60 -5.70 -3.23
C THR A 96 4.70 -4.18 -3.10
N PRO A 97 5.39 -3.46 -4.01
CA PRO A 97 5.48 -2.01 -3.93
C PRO A 97 4.16 -1.28 -3.66
N GLU A 98 3.08 -1.77 -4.27
CA GLU A 98 1.76 -1.15 -4.29
C GLU A 98 0.72 -1.83 -3.38
N GLY A 99 1.12 -2.83 -2.56
CA GLY A 99 0.23 -3.58 -1.68
C GLY A 99 0.81 -4.95 -1.32
N CYS A 100 0.03 -6.03 -1.44
CA CYS A 100 0.51 -7.39 -1.15
C CYS A 100 -0.25 -8.47 -1.90
N ASP A 101 0.34 -9.67 -1.98
CA ASP A 101 -0.31 -10.89 -2.45
C ASP A 101 -0.41 -11.90 -1.30
N ILE A 102 -1.61 -12.44 -1.10
CA ILE A 102 -1.88 -13.51 -0.14
C ILE A 102 -2.41 -14.73 -0.89
N THR A 103 -1.64 -15.81 -0.91
CA THR A 103 -2.09 -17.09 -1.49
C THR A 103 -2.55 -18.03 -0.39
N VAL A 104 -3.86 -18.27 -0.33
CA VAL A 104 -4.52 -19.19 0.59
C VAL A 104 -4.53 -20.60 0.03
N HIS A 105 -4.14 -21.59 0.84
CA HIS A 105 -4.22 -23.02 0.53
C HIS A 105 -5.08 -23.73 1.59
N ALA A 106 -6.36 -23.86 1.32
CA ALA A 106 -7.32 -24.44 2.26
C ALA A 106 -7.66 -25.91 1.95
N PRO A 107 -8.16 -26.66 2.95
CA PRO A 107 -8.67 -28.01 2.74
C PRO A 107 -9.75 -28.08 1.65
N GLY A 108 -9.92 -29.27 1.05
CA GLY A 108 -10.95 -29.49 0.03
C GLY A 108 -10.58 -28.98 -1.38
N GLY A 109 -9.30 -28.67 -1.61
CA GLY A 109 -8.81 -28.25 -2.92
C GLY A 109 -9.14 -26.81 -3.27
N PHE A 110 -9.34 -25.96 -2.25
CA PHE A 110 -9.49 -24.52 -2.43
C PHE A 110 -8.12 -23.85 -2.37
N THR A 111 -7.79 -23.08 -3.41
CA THR A 111 -6.65 -22.18 -3.45
C THR A 111 -7.11 -20.83 -3.96
N SER A 112 -6.67 -19.73 -3.35
CA SER A 112 -6.97 -18.39 -3.87
C SER A 112 -5.77 -17.48 -3.68
N THR A 113 -5.36 -16.79 -4.74
CA THR A 113 -4.41 -15.68 -4.63
C THR A 113 -5.20 -14.38 -4.60
N ASN A 114 -5.11 -13.66 -3.49
CA ASN A 114 -5.73 -12.37 -3.27
C ASN A 114 -4.68 -11.27 -3.44
N HIS A 115 -4.85 -10.46 -4.46
CA HIS A 115 -4.02 -9.31 -4.79
C HIS A 115 -4.63 -8.06 -4.18
N TRP A 116 -4.00 -7.54 -3.13
CA TRP A 116 -4.35 -6.27 -2.52
C TRP A 116 -3.53 -5.16 -3.15
N ARG A 117 -4.20 -4.13 -3.67
CA ARG A 117 -3.54 -3.05 -4.41
C ARG A 117 -4.09 -1.68 -4.01
N LEU A 118 -3.20 -0.70 -3.87
CA LEU A 118 -3.58 0.70 -3.89
C LEU A 118 -3.48 1.23 -5.31
N LEU A 119 -4.60 1.72 -5.82
CA LEU A 119 -4.72 2.26 -7.16
C LEU A 119 -4.90 3.76 -7.10
N ARG A 120 -4.32 4.46 -8.07
CA ARG A 120 -4.66 5.85 -8.34
C ARG A 120 -5.54 5.89 -9.57
N GLU A 121 -6.67 6.59 -9.46
CA GLU A 121 -7.43 6.97 -10.65
C GLU A 121 -6.53 7.82 -11.55
N VAL A 122 -6.53 7.53 -12.84
CA VAL A 122 -5.94 8.41 -13.83
C VAL A 122 -7.10 9.02 -14.59
N ALA A 123 -7.24 10.34 -14.49
CA ALA A 123 -8.20 11.06 -15.33
C ALA A 123 -7.94 10.65 -16.78
N PRO A 124 -8.97 10.25 -17.55
CA PRO A 124 -8.78 9.87 -18.94
C PRO A 124 -8.10 11.04 -19.64
N THR A 125 -6.82 10.85 -19.98
CA THR A 125 -6.06 11.88 -20.67
C THR A 125 -6.75 12.03 -22.02
N GLY A 126 -7.41 13.18 -22.24
CA GLY A 126 -8.12 13.52 -23.47
C GLY A 126 -7.19 13.68 -24.68
N ALA A 127 -6.34 12.70 -24.94
CA ALA A 127 -5.32 12.68 -25.98
C ALA A 127 -5.67 11.72 -27.14
N ALA A 128 -6.95 11.34 -27.28
CA ALA A 128 -7.42 10.55 -28.43
C ALA A 128 -8.51 11.25 -29.28
N ILE A 129 -8.81 12.53 -29.04
CA ILE A 129 -9.75 13.30 -29.89
C ILE A 129 -9.14 14.64 -30.28
N ARG A 130 -7.98 14.61 -30.94
CA ARG A 130 -7.49 15.71 -31.78
C ARG A 130 -6.64 15.14 -32.90
N ASP A 131 -7.31 14.56 -33.90
CA ASP A 131 -6.89 14.56 -35.31
C ASP A 131 -7.99 13.92 -36.18
N HIS A 132 -9.20 14.47 -36.12
CA HIS A 132 -10.06 14.53 -37.29
C HIS A 132 -11.11 15.61 -37.06
N VAL A 133 -10.82 16.80 -37.60
CA VAL A 133 -11.88 17.74 -37.97
C VAL A 133 -12.52 17.15 -39.22
N ASP A 134 -13.64 16.46 -39.06
CA ASP A 134 -14.62 16.31 -40.13
C ASP A 134 -15.93 16.91 -39.63
N ASP A 135 -16.46 17.82 -40.44
CA ASP A 135 -17.64 18.64 -40.22
C ASP A 135 -18.87 17.74 -40.23
N THR A 136 -19.45 17.38 -39.08
CA THR A 136 -20.89 17.08 -38.99
C THR A 136 -21.43 17.02 -37.56
N ASP A 137 -22.56 17.69 -37.35
CA ASP A 137 -23.34 17.84 -36.12
C ASP A 137 -23.87 16.53 -35.51
N HIS A 138 -23.00 15.71 -34.92
CA HIS A 138 -23.43 14.66 -34.00
C HIS A 138 -22.61 14.69 -32.71
N LEU A 139 -23.24 15.21 -31.66
CA LEU A 139 -22.79 15.06 -30.28
C LEU A 139 -22.65 13.54 -29.99
N PRO A 140 -21.46 13.01 -29.73
CA PRO A 140 -21.31 11.60 -29.45
C PRO A 140 -21.91 11.33 -28.06
N THR A 141 -23.01 10.57 -28.03
CA THR A 141 -23.53 10.01 -26.78
C THR A 141 -22.58 8.89 -26.39
N LEU A 142 -21.65 9.18 -25.47
CA LEU A 142 -20.73 8.18 -24.93
C LEU A 142 -21.55 7.11 -24.19
N SER A 143 -21.41 5.85 -24.59
CA SER A 143 -21.99 4.71 -23.87
C SER A 143 -21.28 4.49 -22.54
N GLU A 144 -22.00 4.05 -21.49
CA GLU A 144 -21.43 3.77 -20.16
C GLU A 144 -20.17 2.87 -20.19
N ASP A 145 -20.04 1.98 -21.17
CA ASP A 145 -18.85 1.12 -21.38
C ASP A 145 -17.57 1.88 -21.77
N GLN A 146 -17.65 3.15 -22.18
CA GLN A 146 -16.47 3.97 -22.53
C GLN A 146 -15.94 4.80 -21.35
N LEU A 147 -16.66 4.83 -20.22
CA LEU A 147 -16.21 5.39 -18.94
C LEU A 147 -15.44 4.35 -18.12
N HIS A 148 -14.58 3.56 -18.76
CA HIS A 148 -13.60 2.77 -18.04
C HIS A 148 -12.59 3.73 -17.40
N VAL A 149 -12.78 3.99 -16.10
CA VAL A 149 -11.78 4.65 -15.26
C VAL A 149 -10.48 3.85 -15.40
N ALA A 150 -9.48 4.45 -16.03
CA ALA A 150 -8.18 3.83 -16.17
C ALA A 150 -7.48 3.92 -14.81
N PHE A 151 -7.30 2.79 -14.15
CA PHE A 151 -6.47 2.69 -12.95
C PHE A 151 -5.04 2.41 -13.37
N GLU A 152 -4.09 3.23 -12.92
CA GLU A 152 -2.67 2.95 -13.13
C GLU A 152 -2.08 2.27 -11.89
N ARG A 153 -1.45 1.12 -12.11
CA ARG A 153 -0.64 0.44 -11.10
C ARG A 153 0.68 1.19 -10.99
N LEU A 154 0.76 2.12 -10.05
CA LEU A 154 1.93 2.97 -9.89
C LEU A 154 3.13 2.18 -9.37
N GLY A 155 4.30 2.44 -9.96
CA GLY A 155 5.57 1.90 -9.48
C GLY A 155 6.04 2.60 -8.20
N THR A 156 6.99 1.97 -7.50
CA THR A 156 7.59 2.44 -6.22
C THR A 156 8.04 3.90 -6.20
N LYS A 157 8.37 4.48 -7.36
CA LYS A 157 8.85 5.86 -7.47
C LYS A 157 7.74 6.91 -7.37
N ASP A 158 6.51 6.57 -7.74
CA ASP A 158 5.38 7.50 -7.72
C ASP A 158 4.68 7.55 -6.36
N LEU A 159 4.84 6.51 -5.53
CA LEU A 159 4.37 6.49 -4.14
C LEU A 159 5.10 7.50 -3.24
N LEU A 160 6.34 7.87 -3.58
CA LEU A 160 7.15 8.84 -2.83
C LEU A 160 6.75 10.30 -3.09
N HIS A 161 6.01 10.56 -4.17
CA HIS A 161 5.55 11.89 -4.58
C HIS A 161 4.02 11.95 -4.73
N ALA A 162 3.31 11.05 -4.06
CA ALA A 162 1.86 11.05 -3.97
C ALA A 162 1.37 12.20 -3.08
N ASP A 163 1.68 13.44 -3.47
CA ASP A 163 1.09 14.63 -2.89
C ASP A 163 -0.40 14.61 -3.26
N THR A 164 -1.23 14.38 -2.24
CA THR A 164 -2.70 14.29 -2.30
C THR A 164 -3.35 15.52 -2.99
N GLU A 165 -2.61 16.60 -3.21
CA GLU A 165 -3.16 17.88 -3.64
C GLU A 165 -3.08 18.17 -5.16
N SER A 166 -2.26 17.44 -5.94
CA SER A 166 -1.90 17.93 -7.30
C SER A 166 -2.56 17.27 -8.51
N SER A 167 -3.33 16.17 -8.40
CA SER A 167 -3.88 15.49 -9.59
C SER A 167 -5.40 15.37 -9.70
N GLY A 168 -6.18 15.81 -8.71
CA GLY A 168 -7.65 15.68 -8.74
C GLY A 168 -8.18 14.25 -8.86
N ALA A 169 -7.32 13.24 -8.70
CA ALA A 169 -7.65 11.84 -8.96
C ALA A 169 -7.64 11.06 -7.64
N GLY A 170 -8.72 10.33 -7.38
CA GLY A 170 -8.91 9.59 -6.12
C GLY A 170 -7.98 8.39 -6.01
N TRP A 171 -7.69 7.99 -4.77
CA TRP A 171 -7.05 6.72 -4.47
C TRP A 171 -8.12 5.66 -4.19
N TYR A 172 -7.82 4.41 -4.48
CA TYR A 172 -8.70 3.26 -4.26
C TYR A 172 -7.89 2.12 -3.64
N VAL A 173 -8.55 1.30 -2.82
CA VAL A 173 -8.06 -0.03 -2.47
C VAL A 173 -8.80 -1.04 -3.33
N GLU A 174 -8.06 -1.95 -3.97
CA GLU A 174 -8.58 -3.04 -4.79
C GLU A 174 -8.18 -4.38 -4.18
N ILE A 175 -9.12 -5.34 -4.20
CA ILE A 175 -8.82 -6.75 -3.97
C ILE A 175 -9.21 -7.54 -5.22
N VAL A 176 -8.24 -8.25 -5.80
CA VAL A 176 -8.48 -9.20 -6.90
C VAL A 176 -8.18 -10.61 -6.42
N SER A 177 -9.18 -11.50 -6.47
CA SER A 177 -9.05 -12.90 -6.06
C SER A 177 -9.05 -13.83 -7.28
N ASP A 178 -7.93 -14.52 -7.50
CA ASP A 178 -7.81 -15.63 -8.43
C ASP A 178 -8.01 -16.95 -7.68
N ALA A 179 -9.23 -17.47 -7.74
CA ALA A 179 -9.65 -18.62 -6.96
C ALA A 179 -9.77 -19.89 -7.81
N ARG A 180 -9.37 -21.01 -7.21
CA ARG A 180 -9.51 -22.38 -7.73
C ARG A 180 -10.19 -23.23 -6.68
N CYS A 181 -11.25 -23.92 -7.07
CA CYS A 181 -11.95 -24.83 -6.17
C CYS A 181 -12.70 -25.92 -6.93
N PRO A 182 -13.20 -26.97 -6.24
CA PRO A 182 -14.09 -27.93 -6.88
C PRO A 182 -15.36 -27.26 -7.38
N ARG A 183 -15.83 -27.65 -8.56
CA ARG A 183 -17.01 -27.05 -9.22
C ARG A 183 -18.26 -26.96 -8.35
N THR A 184 -18.42 -27.89 -7.40
CA THR A 184 -19.56 -27.93 -6.45
C THR A 184 -19.57 -26.77 -5.45
N PHE A 185 -18.44 -26.11 -5.21
CA PHE A 185 -18.31 -25.03 -4.23
C PHE A 185 -18.28 -23.63 -4.88
N VAL A 186 -18.16 -23.52 -6.20
CA VAL A 186 -17.94 -22.24 -6.90
C VAL A 186 -18.96 -21.18 -6.52
N SER A 187 -20.26 -21.51 -6.51
CA SER A 187 -21.30 -20.52 -6.18
C SER A 187 -21.23 -20.05 -4.72
N ILE A 188 -20.89 -20.94 -3.80
CA ILE A 188 -20.73 -20.62 -2.37
C ILE A 188 -19.53 -19.69 -2.18
N ILE A 189 -18.38 -20.05 -2.77
CA ILE A 189 -17.15 -19.25 -2.66
C ILE A 189 -17.32 -17.89 -3.34
N LYS A 190 -17.96 -17.80 -4.51
CA LYS A 190 -18.26 -16.50 -5.15
C LYS A 190 -19.11 -15.60 -4.26
N GLY A 191 -20.14 -16.16 -3.61
CA GLY A 191 -20.97 -15.43 -2.66
C GLY A 191 -20.18 -14.95 -1.45
N PHE A 192 -19.30 -15.79 -0.92
CA PHE A 192 -18.39 -15.44 0.18
C PHE A 192 -17.44 -14.31 -0.21
N LEU A 193 -16.72 -14.44 -1.33
CA LEU A 193 -15.75 -13.43 -1.79
C LEU A 193 -16.42 -12.06 -2.01
N LYS A 194 -17.64 -12.04 -2.54
CA LYS A 194 -18.40 -10.79 -2.70
C LYS A 194 -18.62 -10.05 -1.39
N ASN A 195 -18.99 -10.76 -0.33
CA ASN A 195 -19.22 -10.15 0.98
C ASN A 195 -17.90 -9.85 1.71
N SER A 196 -16.95 -10.77 1.64
CA SER A 196 -15.66 -10.69 2.31
C SER A 196 -14.84 -9.51 1.78
N HIS A 197 -14.73 -9.33 0.46
CA HIS A 197 -14.00 -8.20 -0.12
C HIS A 197 -14.50 -6.86 0.37
N ALA A 198 -15.83 -6.62 0.27
CA ALA A 198 -16.42 -5.36 0.72
C ALA A 198 -16.16 -5.11 2.21
N GLN A 199 -16.32 -6.14 3.06
CA GLN A 199 -16.05 -6.03 4.48
C GLN A 199 -14.59 -5.68 4.79
N LEU A 200 -13.65 -6.37 4.11
CA LEU A 200 -12.22 -6.19 4.29
C LEU A 200 -11.75 -4.79 3.84
N GLU A 201 -12.22 -4.32 2.68
CA GLU A 201 -11.93 -2.98 2.18
C GLU A 201 -12.48 -1.89 3.13
N HIS A 202 -13.70 -2.06 3.62
CA HIS A 202 -14.29 -1.12 4.59
C HIS A 202 -13.53 -1.09 5.92
N ALA A 203 -13.18 -2.26 6.47
CA ALA A 203 -12.39 -2.35 7.70
C ALA A 203 -11.02 -1.69 7.54
N PHE A 204 -10.37 -1.90 6.39
CA PHE A 204 -9.10 -1.25 6.06
C PHE A 204 -9.22 0.27 6.03
N ILE A 205 -10.23 0.78 5.31
CA ILE A 205 -10.50 2.22 5.20
C ILE A 205 -10.80 2.84 6.57
N ASP A 206 -11.59 2.17 7.39
CA ASP A 206 -11.95 2.69 8.71
C ASP A 206 -10.73 2.74 9.63
N HIS A 207 -9.83 1.76 9.57
CA HIS A 207 -8.55 1.82 10.28
C HIS A 207 -7.70 3.02 9.83
N LEU A 208 -7.62 3.28 8.52
CA LEU A 208 -6.88 4.43 7.99
C LEU A 208 -7.45 5.77 8.47
N LYS A 209 -8.77 5.89 8.60
CA LYS A 209 -9.40 7.10 9.14
C LYS A 209 -9.04 7.33 10.59
N VAL A 210 -9.05 6.27 11.41
CA VAL A 210 -8.69 6.35 12.83
C VAL A 210 -7.25 6.81 13.00
N GLU A 211 -6.30 6.20 12.28
CA GLU A 211 -4.89 6.60 12.30
C GLU A 211 -4.71 8.07 11.89
N ALA A 212 -5.38 8.52 10.82
CA ALA A 212 -5.30 9.91 10.37
C ALA A 212 -5.92 10.92 11.36
N GLU A 213 -6.91 10.52 12.14
CA GLU A 213 -7.44 11.34 13.24
C GLU A 213 -6.48 11.41 14.43
N GLU A 214 -5.83 10.30 14.77
CA GLU A 214 -4.85 10.25 15.86
C GLU A 214 -3.60 11.08 15.54
N GLU A 215 -3.08 10.99 14.31
CA GLU A 215 -1.96 11.80 13.84
C GLU A 215 -2.28 13.30 13.95
N ARG A 216 -3.47 13.71 13.50
CA ARG A 216 -3.91 15.12 13.61
C ARG A 216 -4.04 15.60 15.05
N LYS A 217 -4.55 14.75 15.96
CA LYS A 217 -4.62 15.06 17.40
C LYS A 217 -3.23 15.19 18.02
N GLN A 218 -2.29 14.32 17.64
CA GLN A 218 -0.91 14.35 18.14
C GLN A 218 -0.16 15.60 17.63
N GLU A 219 -0.36 15.99 16.37
CA GLU A 219 0.25 17.19 15.81
C GLU A 219 -0.30 18.47 16.45
N ALA A 220 -1.62 18.53 16.68
CA ALA A 220 -2.24 19.66 17.38
C ALA A 220 -1.81 19.77 18.86
N ALA A 221 -1.41 18.68 19.50
CA ALA A 221 -0.96 18.65 20.89
C ALA A 221 0.54 18.97 21.06
N LYS A 222 1.33 19.04 19.98
CA LYS A 222 2.77 19.29 20.05
C LYS A 222 3.03 20.78 20.36
N PRO A 223 3.71 21.13 21.46
CA PRO A 223 3.97 22.53 21.79
C PRO A 223 4.82 23.18 20.70
N ALA A 224 4.39 24.36 20.24
CA ALA A 224 5.13 25.17 19.28
C ALA A 224 6.55 25.38 19.82
N LYS A 225 7.56 24.96 19.04
CA LYS A 225 8.96 25.16 19.37
C LYS A 225 9.17 26.67 19.61
N PRO A 226 9.70 27.11 20.77
CA PRO A 226 9.93 28.53 21.00
C PRO A 226 10.86 29.05 19.90
N ALA A 227 10.40 30.07 19.19
CA ALA A 227 11.21 30.78 18.22
C ALA A 227 12.45 31.32 18.95
N ASP A 228 13.63 30.91 18.50
CA ASP A 228 14.90 31.44 18.99
C ASP A 228 14.93 32.96 18.75
N THR A 229 14.70 33.73 19.81
CA THR A 229 15.00 35.15 19.86
C THR A 229 16.51 35.31 19.82
N ALA A 230 17.04 35.77 18.69
CA ALA A 230 18.44 36.16 18.53
C ALA A 230 18.85 37.27 19.52
N PRO A 231 20.15 37.39 19.86
CA PRO A 231 20.60 38.03 21.10
C PRO A 231 20.56 39.55 21.03
N ALA A 232 20.15 40.16 22.15
CA ALA A 232 20.36 41.57 22.43
C ALA A 232 21.82 41.77 22.87
N ASP A 233 22.61 42.50 22.08
CA ASP A 233 23.74 43.25 22.64
C ASP A 233 23.98 44.54 21.84
N ALA A 234 23.60 45.66 22.44
CA ALA A 234 23.77 47.01 21.92
C ALA A 234 24.23 47.92 23.07
N ALA A 235 25.55 48.08 23.21
CA ALA A 235 26.22 49.16 23.95
C ALA A 235 27.72 48.96 23.73
N THR A 236 28.62 49.91 23.45
CA THR A 236 28.60 51.37 23.41
C THR A 236 29.93 51.76 22.72
N ARG A 237 29.92 52.72 21.79
CA ARG A 237 31.14 53.33 21.22
C ARG A 237 31.77 54.32 22.22
N PRO A 238 33.11 54.37 22.30
CA PRO A 238 33.84 55.61 22.55
C PRO A 238 34.81 55.97 21.40
N PRO A 239 35.26 57.24 21.30
CA PRO A 239 35.89 57.78 20.09
C PRO A 239 37.43 57.69 20.04
N MET A 240 37.91 57.63 18.79
CA MET A 240 39.22 58.02 18.23
C MET A 240 40.39 58.35 19.18
N GLN A 241 41.43 57.51 19.15
CA GLN A 241 42.82 57.95 19.30
C GLN A 241 43.73 57.25 18.27
N GLN A 242 44.42 58.06 17.48
CA GLN A 242 45.53 57.66 16.61
C GLN A 242 46.77 57.33 17.44
N ARG A 243 47.53 56.29 17.08
CA ARG A 243 49.01 56.22 17.16
C ARG A 243 49.56 54.95 16.48
N PRO A 244 50.86 54.86 16.16
CA PRO A 244 51.34 54.36 14.88
C PRO A 244 52.07 53.01 14.96
N SER A 245 52.23 52.40 13.77
CA SER A 245 53.37 51.61 13.28
C SER A 245 54.23 50.84 14.30
N MET A 246 54.33 49.51 14.13
CA MET A 246 55.62 48.79 14.00
C MET A 246 55.41 47.30 13.71
N GLY A 247 55.70 46.90 12.47
CA GLY A 247 56.60 45.78 12.15
C GLY A 247 56.13 44.32 12.30
N PRO A 248 56.80 43.37 11.59
CA PRO A 248 56.14 42.19 11.02
C PRO A 248 56.65 40.87 11.61
N LYS A 249 55.82 39.81 11.61
CA LYS A 249 56.31 38.41 11.62
C LYS A 249 55.34 37.44 10.89
N ARG A 250 55.79 36.98 9.71
CA ARG A 250 55.59 35.58 9.21
C ARG A 250 56.27 34.61 10.21
N PRO A 251 55.97 33.29 10.28
CA PRO A 251 55.86 32.43 9.09
C PRO A 251 54.93 31.17 9.16
N THR A 252 54.60 30.67 7.97
CA THR A 252 54.62 29.26 7.49
C THR A 252 53.73 28.14 8.05
N LEU A 253 53.07 27.49 7.06
CA LEU A 253 52.96 26.04 6.78
C LEU A 253 52.19 25.14 7.77
N SER A 254 51.07 24.61 7.28
CA SER A 254 50.76 23.18 7.45
C SER A 254 49.81 22.71 6.35
N ARG A 255 50.37 21.87 5.48
CA ARG A 255 49.74 21.13 4.39
C ARG A 255 49.58 19.72 4.92
N ARG A 256 48.38 19.13 4.91
CA ARG A 256 48.26 17.66 4.88
C ARG A 256 47.08 17.23 4.03
N ARG A 257 47.44 16.47 3.00
CA ARG A 257 46.57 15.77 2.05
C ARG A 257 46.07 14.46 2.67
N SER A 258 44.90 14.08 2.19
CA SER A 258 44.31 12.75 2.15
C SER A 258 45.15 11.75 1.34
N SER A 259 45.12 10.48 1.75
CA SER A 259 44.95 9.27 0.90
C SER A 259 45.04 8.04 1.82
N VAL A 260 43.93 7.31 2.01
CA VAL A 260 43.58 6.07 1.30
C VAL A 260 44.57 4.94 1.57
N LEU A 261 44.09 3.96 2.34
CA LEU A 261 44.19 2.51 2.08
C LEU A 261 42.94 1.87 2.69
#